data_AF-A0A7C9DD88-F1
#
_entry.id   AF-A0A7C9DD88-F1
#
_cell.length_a   1.000
_cell.length_b   1.000
_cell.length_c   1.000
_cell.angle_alpha   90.00
_cell.angle_beta   90.00
_cell.angle_gamma   90.00
#
_symmetry.space_group_name_H-M   'P 1'
#
loop_
_entity.id
_entity.type
_entity.pdbx_description
1 polymer ?
#
loop_
_entity_poly.entity_id
_entity_poly.type
_entity_poly.pdbx_seq_one_letter_code
_entity_poly.pdbx_strand_id
1 'polypeptide(L)'
;LVQIPMCNEREVYETSIAAACQLDWPRDRLLIQVLDDSDDENLQFLIKDEVYSWSEKGVNIIYRHRFIRTGYKAGNLKSAMACDYVKDYEFVAIFDADFQPNPDFLRQTIPH
;
A
#
# COMPACT_ATOMS: atom_id res chain seq x y z
N LEU A 1 2.36 -7.54 5.64
CA LEU A 1 2.12 -6.11 5.34
C LEU A 1 2.65 -5.80 3.94
N VAL A 2 1.88 -5.08 3.13
CA VAL A 2 2.27 -4.56 1.82
C VAL A 2 2.22 -3.04 1.86
N GLN A 3 3.23 -2.36 1.34
CA GLN A 3 3.30 -0.91 1.27
C GLN A 3 3.52 -0.44 -0.17
N ILE A 4 2.75 0.56 -0.58
CA ILE A 4 2.80 1.16 -1.91
C ILE A 4 3.02 2.66 -1.75
N PRO A 5 4.28 3.14 -1.73
CA PRO A 5 4.58 4.56 -1.80
C PRO A 5 4.24 5.13 -3.19
N MET A 6 3.43 6.20 -3.19
CA MET A 6 3.01 6.95 -4.37
C MET A 6 3.39 8.44 -4.20
N CYS A 7 3.85 9.06 -5.28
CA CYS A 7 4.19 10.47 -5.41
C CYS A 7 3.82 10.97 -6.82
N ASN A 8 2.62 11.53 -6.96
CA ASN A 8 2.08 12.13 -8.19
C ASN A 8 1.83 11.15 -9.37
N GLU A 9 1.66 9.85 -9.14
CA GLU A 9 1.39 8.88 -10.21
C GLU A 9 -0.11 8.71 -10.54
N ARG A 10 -0.68 9.69 -11.23
CA ARG A 10 -2.11 9.70 -11.62
C ARG A 10 -2.54 8.59 -12.57
N GLU A 11 -1.64 8.05 -13.38
CA GLU A 11 -2.01 7.07 -14.43
C GLU A 11 -1.89 5.61 -13.97
N VAL A 12 -1.14 5.35 -12.88
CA VAL A 12 -0.83 3.99 -12.44
C VAL A 12 -1.34 3.66 -11.03
N TYR A 13 -1.88 4.63 -10.29
CA TYR A 13 -2.38 4.36 -8.94
C TYR A 13 -3.46 3.26 -8.92
N GLU A 14 -4.40 3.29 -9.87
CA GLU A 14 -5.50 2.30 -9.94
C GLU A 14 -4.97 0.90 -10.17
N THR A 15 -4.10 0.72 -11.17
CA THR A 15 -3.56 -0.58 -11.53
C THR A 15 -2.65 -1.13 -10.45
N SER A 16 -1.87 -0.29 -9.79
CA SER A 16 -0.97 -0.72 -8.71
C SER A 16 -1.71 -1.08 -7.42
N ILE A 17 -2.73 -0.32 -7.04
CA ILE A 17 -3.61 -0.68 -5.90
C ILE A 17 -4.36 -1.97 -6.23
N ALA A 18 -4.93 -2.08 -7.42
CA ALA A 18 -5.64 -3.28 -7.84
C ALA A 18 -4.73 -4.52 -7.84
N ALA A 19 -3.50 -4.41 -8.35
CA ALA A 19 -2.54 -5.51 -8.37
C ALA A 19 -2.18 -5.96 -6.94
N ALA A 20 -1.93 -5.01 -6.02
CA ALA A 20 -1.67 -5.34 -4.62
C ALA A 20 -2.89 -5.97 -3.93
N CYS A 21 -4.09 -5.51 -4.22
CA CYS A 21 -5.35 -6.08 -3.72
C CYS A 21 -5.65 -7.48 -4.25
N GLN A 22 -5.06 -7.85 -5.39
CA GLN A 22 -5.22 -9.17 -6.03
C GLN A 22 -4.15 -10.17 -5.61
N LEU A 23 -3.24 -9.82 -4.70
CA LEU A 23 -2.25 -10.76 -4.17
C LEU A 23 -2.92 -11.96 -3.50
N ASP A 24 -2.46 -13.16 -3.86
CA ASP A 24 -2.96 -14.43 -3.35
C ASP A 24 -2.37 -14.73 -1.96
N TRP A 25 -2.89 -14.03 -0.96
CA TRP A 25 -2.56 -14.19 0.44
C TRP A 25 -3.82 -14.17 1.31
N PRO A 26 -3.86 -14.89 2.45
CA PRO A 26 -4.99 -14.82 3.37
C PRO A 26 -5.31 -13.37 3.75
N ARG A 27 -6.56 -12.94 3.49
CA ARG A 27 -6.99 -11.53 3.66
C ARG A 27 -6.91 -11.04 5.10
N ASP A 28 -7.08 -11.94 6.06
CA ASP A 28 -6.90 -11.71 7.49
C ASP A 28 -5.43 -11.44 7.88
N ARG A 29 -4.49 -11.84 7.03
CA ARG A 29 -3.03 -11.68 7.22
C ARG A 29 -2.39 -10.77 6.19
N LEU A 30 -3.18 -10.13 5.33
CA LEU A 30 -2.74 -9.16 4.35
C LEU A 30 -3.27 -7.80 4.75
N LEU A 31 -2.37 -6.85 5.00
CA LEU A 31 -2.70 -5.44 5.13
C LEU A 31 -1.98 -4.71 4.01
N ILE A 32 -2.70 -3.89 3.24
CA ILE A 32 -2.15 -3.04 2.20
C ILE A 32 -2.15 -1.60 2.71
N GLN A 33 -1.03 -0.91 2.58
CA GLN A 33 -0.90 0.50 2.94
C GLN A 33 -0.51 1.30 1.70
N VAL A 34 -1.37 2.23 1.31
CA VAL A 34 -1.07 3.21 0.27
C VAL A 34 -0.52 4.44 0.96
N LEU A 35 0.74 4.75 0.68
CA LEU A 35 1.47 5.87 1.26
C LEU A 35 1.56 6.97 0.20
N ASP A 36 0.70 7.97 0.30
CA ASP A 36 0.63 9.05 -0.68
C ASP A 36 1.40 10.29 -0.21
N ASP A 37 2.43 10.68 -0.96
CA ASP A 37 3.24 11.89 -0.76
C ASP A 37 2.90 12.99 -1.80
N SER A 38 1.80 12.84 -2.57
CA SER A 38 1.33 13.78 -3.60
C SER A 38 0.83 15.11 -3.00
N ASP A 39 1.06 16.21 -3.70
CA ASP A 39 0.59 17.56 -3.34
C ASP A 39 -0.70 17.99 -4.07
N ASP A 40 -1.19 17.18 -5.02
CA ASP A 40 -2.46 17.39 -5.73
C ASP A 40 -3.66 16.82 -4.95
N GLU A 41 -4.52 17.71 -4.43
CA GLU A 41 -5.73 17.34 -3.70
C GLU A 41 -6.71 16.49 -4.52
N ASN A 42 -6.79 16.68 -5.85
CA ASN A 42 -7.66 15.86 -6.69
C ASN A 42 -7.13 14.43 -6.79
N LEU A 43 -5.82 14.27 -6.92
CA LEU A 43 -5.19 12.95 -6.96
C LEU A 43 -5.35 12.23 -5.62
N GLN A 44 -5.11 12.94 -4.50
CA GLN A 44 -5.34 12.40 -3.16
C GLN A 44 -6.79 11.90 -2.99
N PHE A 45 -7.77 12.64 -3.51
CA PHE A 45 -9.17 12.23 -3.46
C PHE A 45 -9.44 10.96 -4.26
N LEU A 46 -8.90 10.86 -5.48
CA LEU A 46 -9.04 9.69 -6.34
C LEU A 46 -8.41 8.43 -5.71
N ILE A 47 -7.18 8.55 -5.19
CA ILE A 47 -6.50 7.44 -4.51
C ILE A 47 -7.30 6.98 -3.29
N LYS A 48 -7.81 7.93 -2.51
CA LYS A 48 -8.62 7.64 -1.32
C LYS A 48 -9.94 6.94 -1.67
N ASP A 49 -10.60 7.37 -2.75
CA ASP A 49 -11.84 6.75 -3.25
C ASP A 49 -11.61 5.31 -3.73
N GLU A 50 -10.52 5.06 -4.46
CA GLU A 50 -10.13 3.73 -4.89
C GLU A 50 -9.82 2.81 -3.69
N VAL A 51 -9.06 3.32 -2.71
CA VAL A 51 -8.79 2.59 -1.45
C VAL A 51 -10.10 2.26 -0.71
N TYR A 52 -11.04 3.21 -0.64
CA TYR A 52 -12.33 2.98 0.00
C TYR A 52 -13.14 1.90 -0.72
N SER A 53 -13.19 1.94 -2.06
CA SER A 53 -13.85 0.93 -2.89
C SER A 53 -13.29 -0.47 -2.67
N TRP A 54 -11.98 -0.62 -2.46
CA TRP A 54 -11.37 -1.91 -2.12
C TRP A 54 -11.64 -2.34 -0.68
N SER A 55 -11.69 -1.38 0.26
CA SER A 55 -12.07 -1.65 1.64
C SER A 55 -13.50 -2.20 1.73
N GLU A 56 -14.45 -1.66 0.95
CA GLU A 56 -15.84 -2.17 0.91
C GLU A 56 -15.94 -3.59 0.33
N LYS A 57 -15.01 -3.96 -0.57
CA LYS A 57 -14.89 -5.34 -1.09
C LYS A 57 -14.31 -6.32 -0.05
N GLY A 58 -13.97 -5.84 1.15
CA GLY A 58 -13.43 -6.65 2.25
C GLY A 58 -11.92 -6.88 2.15
N VAL A 59 -11.20 -6.04 1.40
CA VAL A 59 -9.72 -6.02 1.43
C VAL A 59 -9.27 -5.12 2.57
N ASN A 60 -8.32 -5.59 3.36
CA ASN A 60 -7.74 -4.79 4.44
C ASN A 60 -6.70 -3.82 3.84
N ILE A 61 -7.17 -2.64 3.46
CA ILE A 61 -6.37 -1.58 2.84
C ILE A 61 -6.52 -0.27 3.61
N ILE A 62 -5.42 0.46 3.77
CA ILE A 62 -5.36 1.72 4.50
C ILE A 62 -4.68 2.77 3.63
N TYR A 63 -5.33 3.92 3.49
CA TYR A 63 -4.75 5.12 2.91
C TYR A 63 -4.04 5.94 3.98
N ARG A 64 -2.81 6.38 3.70
CA ARG A 64 -2.07 7.32 4.53
C ARG A 64 -1.42 8.38 3.69
N HIS A 65 -1.75 9.63 4.00
CA HIS A 65 -1.09 10.80 3.45
C HIS A 65 -0.13 11.41 4.48
N ARG A 66 1.04 11.86 4.04
CA ARG A 66 2.05 12.46 4.91
C ARG A 66 2.25 13.94 4.60
N PHE A 67 1.84 14.80 5.53
CA PHE A 67 1.99 16.25 5.39
C PHE A 67 3.45 16.75 5.58
N ILE A 68 4.33 15.96 6.20
CA ILE A 68 5.70 16.38 6.55
C ILE A 68 6.73 15.42 5.93
N ARG A 69 7.47 15.90 4.93
CA ARG A 69 8.60 15.22 4.26
C ARG A 69 9.84 15.12 5.16
N THR A 70 9.75 14.42 6.28
CA THR A 70 10.93 14.06 7.07
C THR A 70 11.40 12.65 6.69
N GLY A 71 12.50 12.56 5.94
CA GLY A 71 13.21 11.31 5.66
C GLY A 71 12.90 10.57 4.35
N TYR A 72 12.17 11.19 3.39
CA TYR A 72 11.86 10.59 2.07
C TYR A 72 11.29 9.15 2.18
N LYS A 73 11.58 8.24 1.23
CA LYS A 73 11.10 6.83 1.25
C LYS A 73 11.37 6.14 2.60
N ALA A 74 12.58 6.28 3.14
CA ALA A 74 12.97 5.63 4.40
C ALA A 74 12.19 6.13 5.63
N GLY A 75 11.85 7.42 5.65
CA GLY A 75 11.04 8.01 6.72
C GLY A 75 9.61 7.52 6.71
N ASN A 76 9.02 7.29 5.54
CA ASN A 76 7.64 6.85 5.38
C ASN A 76 7.48 5.40 5.87
N LEU A 77 8.42 4.53 5.48
CA LEU A 77 8.52 3.15 5.95
C LEU A 77 8.61 3.07 7.48
N LYS A 78 9.51 3.84 8.09
CA LYS A 78 9.70 3.83 9.56
C LYS A 78 8.45 4.27 10.33
N SER A 79 7.75 5.29 9.84
CA SER A 79 6.54 5.80 10.49
C SER A 79 5.35 4.86 10.34
N ALA A 80 5.28 4.15 9.21
CA ALA A 80 4.27 3.15 8.97
C ALA A 80 4.52 1.89 9.82
N MET A 81 5.79 1.48 10.00
CA MET A 81 6.18 0.37 10.88
C MET A 81 6.00 0.65 12.39
N ALA A 82 5.85 1.91 12.79
CA ALA A 82 5.64 2.29 14.19
C ALA A 82 4.21 2.07 14.69
N CYS A 83 3.28 1.64 13.83
CA CYS A 83 1.89 1.43 14.22
C CYS A 83 1.71 0.06 14.88
N ASP A 84 0.92 0.00 15.95
CA ASP A 84 0.78 -1.23 16.74
C ASP A 84 0.24 -2.42 15.93
N TYR A 85 -0.68 -2.16 14.99
CA TYR A 85 -1.20 -3.20 14.10
C TYR A 85 -0.15 -3.78 13.14
N VAL A 86 1.02 -3.13 12.94
CA VAL A 86 2.11 -3.69 12.11
C VAL A 86 2.87 -4.79 12.87
N LYS A 87 2.85 -4.77 14.20
CA LYS A 87 3.51 -5.79 15.03
C LYS A 87 2.90 -7.19 14.84
N ASP A 88 1.67 -7.26 14.36
CA ASP A 88 0.96 -8.51 14.04
C ASP A 88 1.40 -9.13 12.70
N TYR A 89 2.25 -8.42 11.92
CA TYR A 89 2.74 -8.90 10.62
C TYR A 89 4.25 -9.18 10.67
N GLU A 90 4.62 -10.41 10.32
CA GLU A 90 6.01 -10.88 10.33
C GLU A 90 6.84 -10.37 9.13
N PHE A 91 6.19 -10.17 7.98
CA PHE A 91 6.83 -9.76 6.74
C PHE A 91 6.26 -8.44 6.21
N VAL A 92 7.15 -7.63 5.64
CA VAL A 92 6.80 -6.39 4.94
C VAL A 92 7.29 -6.51 3.49
N ALA A 93 6.37 -6.37 2.54
CA ALA A 93 6.67 -6.19 1.13
C ALA A 93 6.42 -4.73 0.75
N ILE A 94 7.30 -4.18 -0.07
CA ILE A 94 7.21 -2.80 -0.55
C ILE A 94 7.22 -2.86 -2.07
N PHE A 95 6.20 -2.31 -2.71
CA PHE A 95 6.08 -2.24 -4.16
C PHE A 95 6.09 -0.77 -4.58
N ASP A 96 6.91 -0.41 -5.57
CA ASP A 96 6.85 0.94 -6.13
C ASP A 96 5.52 1.14 -6.90
N ALA A 97 5.09 2.40 -7.04
CA ALA A 97 3.79 2.77 -7.62
C ALA A 97 3.60 2.36 -9.09
N ASP A 98 4.68 2.02 -9.80
CA ASP A 98 4.68 1.52 -11.17
C ASP A 98 4.77 -0.02 -11.26
N PHE A 99 4.92 -0.68 -10.12
CA PHE A 99 5.11 -2.13 -10.05
C PHE A 99 3.78 -2.86 -9.87
N GLN A 100 3.51 -3.78 -10.79
CA GLN A 100 2.34 -4.65 -10.76
C GLN A 100 2.80 -6.06 -10.36
N PRO A 101 2.75 -6.42 -9.06
CA PRO A 101 3.16 -7.75 -8.64
C PRO A 101 2.19 -8.81 -9.19
N ASN A 102 2.73 -9.95 -9.61
CA ASN A 102 1.90 -11.11 -9.91
C ASN A 102 1.18 -11.60 -8.64
N PRO A 103 -0.05 -12.12 -8.73
CA PRO A 103 -0.81 -12.57 -7.57
C PRO A 103 -0.06 -13.57 -6.66
N ASP A 104 0.76 -14.43 -7.24
CA ASP A 104 1.51 -15.48 -6.56
C ASP A 104 2.86 -15.01 -5.97
N PHE A 105 3.21 -13.72 -6.13
CA PHE A 105 4.49 -13.16 -5.68
C PHE A 105 4.77 -13.43 -4.20
N LEU A 106 3.80 -13.22 -3.32
CA LEU A 106 3.97 -13.42 -1.88
C LEU A 106 4.19 -14.90 -1.53
N ARG A 107 3.49 -15.82 -2.21
CA ARG A 107 3.65 -17.26 -2.00
C ARG A 107 5.00 -17.79 -2.48
N GLN A 108 5.54 -17.24 -3.56
CA GLN A 108 6.84 -17.65 -4.07
C GLN A 108 8.00 -17.09 -3.24
N THR A 109 7.82 -15.92 -2.63
CA THR A 109 8.90 -15.18 -1.96
C THR A 109 9.00 -15.48 -0.47
N ILE A 110 7.87 -15.77 0.19
CA ILE A 110 7.86 -16.06 1.63
C ILE A 110 8.05 -17.58 1.83
N PRO A 111 9.18 -18.02 2.42
CA PRO A 111 9.40 -19.44 2.71
C PRO A 111 8.40 -19.96 3.76
N HIS A 112 7.99 -21.22 3.62
CA HIS A 112 7.05 -21.91 4.49
C HIS A 112 7.64 -22.31 5.85
#